data_AF-A0A0V0H064-F1
#
_entry.id   AF-A0A0V0H064-F1
#
_cell.length_a   1.000
_cell.length_b   1.000
_cell.length_c   1.000
_cell.angle_alpha   90.00
_cell.angle_beta   90.00
_cell.angle_gamma   90.00
#
_symmetry.space_group_name_H-M   'P 1'
#
loop_
_entity.id
_entity.type
_entity.pdbx_description
1 polymer ?
#
loop_
_entity_poly.entity_id
_entity_poly.type
_entity_poly.pdbx_seq_one_letter_code
_entity_poly.pdbx_strand_id
1 'polypeptide(L)'
;MKPVAIELSLPHPDGDELGAVSKVYTPADQGVEGSIWQLAKAYVAVNDSGVHQLISHWLNTHAAIEPFVIATNRQLSVLHPIHKLLHPHFRDTMNINALARQILINAGGVLEMTVFPAKYAMEMSAVVYKSWVFPEQALPADLIKRGVAVEDSSSPHGVRLLIQDYPYAVDGLEIWSAIKSWV
;
A
#
# COMPACT_ATOMS: atom_id res chain seq x y z
N MET A 1 1.53 7.25 -18.65
CA MET A 1 1.35 8.53 -17.92
C MET A 1 2.63 9.35 -18.00
N LYS A 2 2.57 10.69 -17.94
CA LYS A 2 3.74 11.60 -17.98
C LYS A 2 3.74 12.51 -16.74
N PRO A 3 4.81 12.54 -15.91
CA PRO A 3 4.88 13.48 -14.79
C PRO A 3 5.04 14.92 -15.30
N VAL A 4 4.25 15.85 -14.75
CA VAL A 4 4.21 17.25 -15.20
C VAL A 4 4.67 18.26 -14.15
N ALA A 5 4.66 17.88 -12.87
CA ALA A 5 5.18 18.66 -11.75
C ALA A 5 5.45 17.76 -10.54
N ILE A 6 6.30 18.22 -9.63
CA ILE A 6 6.50 17.65 -8.28
C ILE A 6 6.51 18.82 -7.31
N GLU A 7 5.67 18.75 -6.29
CA GLU A 7 5.71 19.66 -5.15
C GLU A 7 6.49 18.99 -4.01
N LEU A 8 7.51 19.66 -3.50
CA LEU A 8 8.20 19.26 -2.27
C LEU A 8 7.85 20.26 -1.18
N SER A 9 7.26 19.75 -0.10
CA SER A 9 6.75 20.56 1.00
C SER A 9 7.43 20.18 2.30
N LEU A 10 7.72 21.19 3.11
CA LEU A 10 8.24 21.04 4.48
C LEU A 10 7.27 21.72 5.45
N PRO A 11 7.14 21.25 6.70
CA PRO A 11 6.43 21.99 7.74
C PRO A 11 7.00 23.41 7.86
N HIS A 12 6.14 24.40 8.15
CA HIS A 12 6.58 25.77 8.33
C HIS A 12 7.53 25.87 9.55
N PRO A 13 8.70 26.53 9.43
CA PRO A 13 9.71 26.54 10.49
C PRO A 13 9.23 27.18 11.80
N ASP A 14 8.25 28.08 11.72
CA ASP A 14 7.70 28.81 12.88
C ASP A 14 6.47 28.12 13.53
N GLY A 15 6.00 26.98 13.01
CA GLY A 15 4.88 26.21 13.60
C GLY A 15 3.97 25.55 12.57
N ASP A 16 3.42 24.38 12.91
CA ASP A 16 2.55 23.58 12.02
C ASP A 16 1.24 24.31 11.66
N GLU A 17 0.76 25.22 12.53
CA GLU A 17 -0.43 26.04 12.30
C GLU A 17 -0.29 27.00 11.11
N LEU A 18 0.94 27.29 10.70
CA LEU A 18 1.25 28.12 9.53
C LEU A 18 1.31 27.30 8.23
N GLY A 19 1.09 25.99 8.31
CA GLY A 19 1.03 25.08 7.17
C GLY A 19 2.40 24.62 6.68
N ALA A 20 2.53 24.41 5.38
CA ALA A 20 3.75 23.93 4.75
C ALA A 20 4.38 25.00 3.85
N VAL A 21 5.71 25.04 3.82
CA VAL A 21 6.50 25.79 2.83
C VAL A 21 6.78 24.84 1.67
N SER A 22 6.15 25.11 0.53
CA SER A 22 6.25 24.29 -0.67
C SER A 22 7.13 24.92 -1.74
N LYS A 23 7.78 24.07 -2.53
CA LYS A 23 8.39 24.45 -3.81
C LYS A 23 7.98 23.46 -4.89
N VAL A 24 7.54 24.00 -6.02
CA VAL A 24 7.14 23.22 -7.19
C VAL A 24 8.30 23.14 -8.19
N TYR A 25 8.52 21.93 -8.69
CA TYR A 25 9.51 21.62 -9.72
C TYR A 25 8.79 21.07 -10.95
N THR A 26 9.21 21.50 -12.14
CA THR A 26 8.66 21.04 -13.42
C THR A 26 9.73 20.27 -14.20
N PRO A 27 9.34 19.38 -15.14
CA PRO A 27 10.29 18.63 -15.96
C PRO A 27 11.31 19.52 -16.68
N ALA A 28 12.58 19.13 -16.58
CA ALA A 28 13.70 19.70 -17.34
C ALA A 28 14.67 18.58 -17.71
N ASP A 29 15.26 18.68 -18.91
CA ASP A 29 16.11 17.62 -19.48
C ASP A 29 17.59 17.99 -19.52
N GLN A 30 17.95 19.25 -19.30
CA GLN A 30 19.32 19.76 -19.42
C GLN A 30 19.70 20.68 -18.27
N GLY A 31 21.01 20.90 -18.11
CA GLY A 31 21.55 21.86 -17.15
C GLY A 31 21.31 21.47 -15.69
N VAL A 32 21.42 22.47 -14.82
CA VAL A 32 21.20 22.32 -13.37
C VAL A 32 19.74 21.99 -13.07
N GLU A 33 18.82 22.53 -13.87
CA GLU A 33 17.38 22.29 -13.77
C GLU A 33 17.04 20.82 -14.01
N GLY A 34 17.70 20.17 -14.98
CA GLY A 34 17.55 18.73 -15.21
C GLY A 34 17.99 17.89 -14.01
N SER A 35 19.12 18.23 -13.37
CA SER A 35 19.56 17.58 -12.14
C SER A 35 18.60 17.81 -10.96
N ILE A 36 18.09 19.04 -10.81
CA ILE A 36 17.08 19.38 -9.80
C ILE A 36 15.81 18.56 -10.01
N TRP A 37 15.36 18.39 -11.26
CA TRP A 37 14.21 17.53 -11.57
C TRP A 37 14.45 16.06 -11.21
N GLN A 38 15.66 15.53 -11.44
CA GLN A 38 15.99 14.18 -10.99
C GLN A 38 15.97 14.05 -9.46
N LEU A 39 16.49 15.04 -8.74
CA LEU A 39 16.42 15.07 -7.27
C LEU A 39 14.98 15.13 -6.77
N ALA A 40 14.12 15.95 -7.39
CA ALA A 40 12.70 16.02 -7.02
C ALA A 40 12.02 14.65 -7.17
N LYS A 41 12.28 13.93 -8.26
CA LYS A 41 11.80 12.55 -8.44
C LYS A 41 12.38 11.58 -7.41
N ALA A 42 13.64 11.74 -7.03
CA ALA A 42 14.27 10.90 -6.01
C ALA A 42 13.59 11.06 -4.64
N TYR A 43 13.23 12.28 -4.24
CA TYR A 43 12.44 12.50 -3.02
C TYR A 43 11.05 11.83 -3.07
N VAL A 44 10.37 11.91 -4.22
CA VAL A 44 9.10 11.18 -4.42
C VAL A 44 9.31 9.67 -4.28
N ALA A 45 10.38 9.12 -4.86
CA ALA A 45 10.69 7.70 -4.78
C ALA A 45 11.03 7.25 -3.35
N VAL A 46 11.67 8.10 -2.54
CA VAL A 46 11.91 7.82 -1.11
C VAL A 46 10.58 7.71 -0.36
N ASN A 47 9.66 8.64 -0.59
CA ASN A 47 8.33 8.59 0.04
C ASN A 47 7.55 7.36 -0.40
N ASP A 48 7.51 7.08 -1.71
CA ASP A 48 6.81 5.93 -2.27
C ASP A 48 7.38 4.61 -1.74
N SER A 49 8.71 4.48 -1.64
CA SER A 49 9.35 3.30 -1.06
C SER A 49 8.96 3.09 0.41
N GLY A 50 8.93 4.16 1.20
CA GLY A 50 8.47 4.12 2.59
C GLY A 50 7.02 3.68 2.71
N VAL A 51 6.11 4.31 1.95
CA VAL A 51 4.68 3.94 1.91
C VAL A 51 4.49 2.50 1.44
N HIS A 52 5.16 2.10 0.37
CA HIS A 52 5.09 0.75 -0.17
C HIS A 52 5.48 -0.29 0.88
N GLN A 53 6.67 -0.16 1.49
CA GLN A 53 7.17 -1.17 2.43
C GLN A 53 6.33 -1.24 3.70
N LEU A 54 5.95 -0.08 4.25
CA LEU A 54 5.30 0.00 5.57
C LEU A 54 3.80 -0.15 5.54
N ILE A 55 3.16 0.27 4.44
CA ILE A 55 1.70 0.35 4.34
C ILE A 55 1.19 -0.67 3.34
N SER A 56 1.52 -0.50 2.05
CA SER A 56 0.99 -1.36 0.99
C SER A 56 1.40 -2.83 1.16
N HIS A 57 2.63 -3.07 1.63
CA HIS A 57 3.19 -4.39 1.87
C HIS A 57 2.98 -4.84 3.32
N TRP A 58 3.71 -4.26 4.29
CA TRP A 58 3.63 -4.75 5.67
C TRP A 58 2.23 -4.64 6.28
N LEU A 59 1.62 -3.45 6.30
CA LEU A 59 0.34 -3.26 6.99
C LEU A 59 -0.80 -4.00 6.29
N ASN A 60 -0.99 -3.74 5.00
CA ASN A 60 -2.19 -4.17 4.26
C ASN A 60 -2.20 -5.66 3.92
N THR A 61 -1.06 -6.36 3.99
CA THR A 61 -1.01 -7.82 3.76
C THR A 61 -0.52 -8.57 5.00
N HIS A 62 0.72 -8.35 5.47
CA HIS A 62 1.28 -9.13 6.57
C HIS A 62 0.51 -8.93 7.88
N ALA A 63 0.42 -7.69 8.36
CA ALA A 63 -0.18 -7.39 9.65
C ALA A 63 -1.70 -7.56 9.65
N ALA A 64 -2.37 -7.16 8.57
CA ALA A 64 -3.83 -7.26 8.46
C ALA A 64 -4.33 -8.71 8.38
N ILE A 65 -3.56 -9.64 7.82
CA ILE A 65 -4.01 -11.04 7.65
C ILE A 65 -3.78 -11.90 8.88
N GLU A 66 -2.73 -11.66 9.68
CA GLU A 66 -2.40 -12.49 10.85
C GLU A 66 -3.58 -12.69 11.84
N PRO A 67 -4.42 -11.67 12.15
CA PRO A 67 -5.63 -11.86 12.96
C PRO A 67 -6.63 -12.88 12.40
N PHE A 68 -6.79 -12.95 11.07
CA PHE A 68 -7.69 -13.92 10.42
C PHE A 68 -7.14 -15.35 10.56
N VAL A 69 -5.82 -15.51 10.49
CA VAL A 69 -5.15 -16.81 10.73
C VAL A 69 -5.45 -17.29 12.14
N ILE A 70 -5.27 -16.41 13.14
CA ILE A 70 -5.49 -16.72 14.56
C ILE A 70 -6.97 -17.05 14.81
N ALA A 71 -7.90 -16.23 14.33
CA ALA A 71 -9.33 -16.44 14.52
C ALA A 71 -9.81 -17.75 13.88
N THR A 72 -9.37 -18.04 12.65
CA THR A 72 -9.73 -19.27 11.93
C THR A 72 -9.30 -20.52 12.70
N ASN A 73 -8.05 -20.58 13.17
CA ASN A 73 -7.55 -21.74 13.91
C ASN A 73 -8.18 -21.89 15.30
N ARG A 74 -8.59 -20.78 15.93
CA ARG A 74 -9.19 -20.81 17.28
C ARG A 74 -10.67 -21.13 17.27
N GLN A 75 -11.39 -20.75 16.22
CA GLN A 75 -12.86 -20.76 16.21
C GLN A 75 -13.46 -21.72 15.18
N LEU A 76 -12.70 -22.16 14.18
CA LEU A 76 -13.19 -23.07 13.15
C LEU A 76 -12.42 -24.40 13.22
N SER A 77 -13.16 -25.48 13.50
CA SER A 77 -12.63 -26.86 13.45
C SER A 77 -11.97 -27.13 12.10
N VAL A 78 -10.94 -27.98 12.07
CA VAL A 78 -10.29 -28.44 10.82
C VAL A 78 -11.27 -29.13 9.86
N LEU A 79 -12.43 -29.58 10.35
CA LEU A 79 -13.50 -30.14 9.54
C LEU A 79 -14.46 -29.08 8.96
N HIS A 80 -14.46 -27.85 9.50
CA HIS A 80 -15.35 -26.78 9.08
C HIS A 80 -15.06 -26.37 7.62
N PRO A 81 -16.09 -26.21 6.76
CA PRO A 81 -15.88 -25.90 5.35
C PRO A 81 -15.10 -24.59 5.14
N ILE A 82 -15.41 -23.54 5.89
CA ILE A 82 -14.68 -22.26 5.82
C ILE A 82 -13.23 -22.38 6.33
N HIS A 83 -12.94 -23.28 7.27
CA HIS A 83 -11.55 -23.55 7.65
C HIS A 83 -10.79 -24.10 6.44
N LYS A 84 -11.35 -25.13 5.76
CA LYS A 84 -10.73 -25.75 4.58
C LYS A 84 -10.57 -24.76 3.43
N LEU A 85 -11.54 -23.85 3.27
CA LEU A 85 -11.53 -22.79 2.26
C LEU A 85 -10.35 -21.83 2.49
N LEU A 86 -10.21 -21.31 3.71
CA LEU A 86 -9.26 -20.24 4.01
C LEU A 86 -7.84 -20.73 4.34
N HIS A 87 -7.71 -21.91 4.93
CA HIS A 87 -6.43 -22.41 5.46
C HIS A 87 -5.28 -22.40 4.44
N PRO A 88 -5.46 -22.79 3.16
CA PRO A 88 -4.37 -22.73 2.17
C PRO A 88 -3.82 -21.32 1.95
N HIS A 89 -4.64 -20.28 2.15
CA HIS A 89 -4.24 -18.87 1.98
C HIS A 89 -3.44 -18.30 3.16
N PHE A 90 -3.33 -19.05 4.26
CA PHE A 90 -2.59 -18.63 5.47
C PHE A 90 -1.22 -19.27 5.59
N ARG A 91 -0.82 -20.07 4.59
CA ARG A 91 0.44 -20.79 4.60
C ARG A 91 1.61 -19.82 4.84
N ASP A 92 2.42 -20.14 5.84
CA ASP A 92 3.62 -19.43 6.25
C ASP A 92 3.44 -17.98 6.75
N THR A 93 2.22 -17.41 6.74
CA THR A 93 1.96 -16.01 7.17
C THR A 93 2.46 -15.73 8.60
N MET A 94 2.09 -16.57 9.58
CA MET A 94 2.53 -16.38 10.96
C MET A 94 4.05 -16.59 11.14
N ASN A 95 4.63 -17.49 10.36
CA ASN A 95 6.07 -17.78 10.43
C ASN A 95 6.89 -16.60 9.90
N ILE A 96 6.56 -16.08 8.72
CA ILE A 96 7.26 -14.93 8.16
C ILE A 96 7.02 -13.67 9.00
N ASN A 97 5.83 -13.47 9.56
CA ASN A 97 5.56 -12.34 10.45
C ASN A 97 6.34 -12.43 11.77
N ALA A 98 6.49 -13.63 12.34
CA ALA A 98 7.30 -13.83 13.53
C ALA A 98 8.78 -13.49 13.27
N LEU A 99 9.33 -13.93 12.14
CA LEU A 99 10.69 -13.57 11.72
C LEU A 99 10.80 -12.06 11.47
N ALA A 100 9.83 -11.46 10.78
CA ALA A 100 9.82 -10.02 10.53
C ALA A 100 9.88 -9.23 11.85
N ARG A 101 9.09 -9.62 12.87
CA ARG A 101 9.14 -9.01 14.20
C ARG A 101 10.49 -9.15 14.90
N GLN A 102 11.30 -10.16 14.56
CA GLN A 102 12.60 -10.40 15.20
C GLN A 102 13.77 -9.69 14.51
N ILE A 103 13.75 -9.60 13.17
CA ILE A 103 14.92 -9.13 12.40
C ILE A 103 14.64 -7.97 11.45
N LEU A 104 13.38 -7.75 11.05
CA LEU A 104 13.03 -6.78 10.01
C LEU A 104 12.49 -5.48 10.62
N ILE A 105 11.42 -5.57 11.41
CA ILE A 105 10.66 -4.41 11.92
C ILE A 105 10.91 -4.11 13.41
N ASN A 106 11.87 -4.80 14.03
CA ASN A 106 12.31 -4.49 15.39
C ASN A 106 13.15 -3.21 15.44
N ALA A 107 13.31 -2.66 16.64
CA ALA A 107 14.25 -1.57 16.90
C ALA A 107 15.67 -1.95 16.46
N GLY A 108 16.31 -1.10 15.64
CA GLY A 108 17.61 -1.38 15.02
C GLY A 108 17.60 -2.51 13.98
N GLY A 109 16.41 -2.97 13.57
CA GLY A 109 16.22 -3.98 12.54
C GLY A 109 16.44 -3.43 11.13
N VAL A 110 16.36 -4.31 10.13
CA VAL A 110 16.67 -3.96 8.73
C VAL A 110 15.85 -2.78 8.24
N LEU A 111 14.56 -2.71 8.56
CA LEU A 111 13.67 -1.66 8.06
C LEU A 111 14.05 -0.29 8.67
N GLU A 112 14.26 -0.21 9.99
CA GLU A 112 14.69 1.06 10.62
C GLU A 112 16.05 1.56 10.12
N MET A 113 16.93 0.66 9.68
CA MET A 113 18.26 1.02 9.15
C MET A 113 18.24 1.47 7.68
N THR A 114 17.21 1.12 6.91
CA THR A 114 17.25 1.22 5.44
C THR A 114 16.15 2.09 4.83
N VAL A 115 15.04 2.33 5.52
CA VAL A 115 14.00 3.25 5.04
C VAL A 115 13.98 4.56 5.83
N PHE A 116 13.62 5.63 5.13
CA PHE A 116 13.70 7.01 5.64
C PHE A 116 13.02 7.25 7.01
N PRO A 117 11.85 6.69 7.33
CA PRO A 117 11.22 6.92 8.64
C PRO A 117 12.03 6.42 9.85
N ALA A 118 13.02 5.54 9.63
CA ALA A 118 13.87 4.96 10.66
C ALA A 118 13.05 4.44 11.86
N LYS A 119 13.39 4.84 13.09
CA LYS A 119 12.68 4.44 14.32
C LYS A 119 11.19 4.80 14.37
N TYR A 120 10.71 5.69 13.49
CA TYR A 120 9.30 6.08 13.41
C TYR A 120 8.51 5.23 12.40
N ALA A 121 9.16 4.28 11.73
CA ALA A 121 8.57 3.47 10.67
C ALA A 121 7.28 2.73 11.11
N MET A 122 7.35 2.01 12.23
CA MET A 122 6.20 1.25 12.72
C MET A 122 5.10 2.14 13.30
N GLU A 123 5.45 3.28 13.87
CA GLU A 123 4.48 4.29 14.32
C GLU A 123 3.70 4.87 13.12
N MET A 124 4.39 5.15 12.01
CA MET A 124 3.76 5.61 10.77
C MET A 124 2.71 4.61 10.27
N SER A 125 3.03 3.31 10.24
CA SER A 125 2.05 2.25 9.89
C SER A 125 0.85 2.25 10.85
N ALA A 126 1.08 2.40 12.15
CA ALA A 126 0.01 2.42 13.14
C ALA A 126 -0.91 3.65 13.01
N VAL A 127 -0.35 4.82 12.67
CA VAL A 127 -1.14 6.03 12.38
C VAL A 127 -2.01 5.82 11.15
N VAL A 128 -1.46 5.25 10.08
CA VAL A 128 -2.22 4.97 8.85
C VAL A 128 -3.30 3.90 9.06
N TYR A 129 -3.06 2.91 9.92
CA TYR A 129 -4.04 1.88 10.22
C TYR A 129 -5.36 2.44 10.80
N LYS A 130 -5.34 3.62 11.43
CA LYS A 130 -6.55 4.26 11.96
C LYS A 130 -7.63 4.53 10.91
N SER A 131 -7.23 4.67 9.63
CA SER A 131 -8.15 4.88 8.50
C SER A 131 -8.27 3.65 7.60
N TRP A 132 -7.73 2.50 8.01
CA TRP A 132 -7.86 1.25 7.25
C TRP A 132 -9.27 0.68 7.37
N VAL A 133 -9.87 0.32 6.24
CA VAL A 133 -11.25 -0.16 6.15
C VAL A 133 -11.27 -1.46 5.35
N PHE A 134 -11.74 -2.55 5.98
CA PHE A 134 -11.67 -3.89 5.40
C PHE A 134 -12.45 -4.03 4.06
N PRO A 135 -13.71 -3.58 3.92
CA PRO A 135 -14.42 -3.66 2.64
C PRO A 135 -13.73 -2.92 1.48
N GLU A 136 -12.96 -1.87 1.78
CA GLU A 136 -12.24 -1.09 0.77
C GLU A 136 -10.98 -1.79 0.26
N GLN A 137 -10.59 -2.93 0.85
CA GLN A 137 -9.49 -3.76 0.34
C GLN A 137 -9.91 -4.62 -0.86
N ALA A 138 -11.21 -4.69 -1.17
CA ALA A 138 -11.69 -5.32 -2.39
C ALA A 138 -11.23 -4.52 -3.61
N LEU A 139 -10.60 -5.18 -4.60
CA LEU A 139 -9.97 -4.49 -5.72
C LEU A 139 -10.91 -3.51 -6.46
N PRO A 140 -12.18 -3.85 -6.80
CA PRO A 140 -13.08 -2.88 -7.41
C PRO A 140 -13.34 -1.65 -6.53
N ALA A 141 -13.50 -1.84 -5.21
CA ALA A 141 -13.75 -0.76 -4.27
C ALA A 141 -12.53 0.15 -4.11
N ASP A 142 -11.32 -0.43 -4.02
CA ASP A 142 -10.07 0.33 -4.01
C ASP A 142 -9.90 1.19 -5.27
N LEU A 143 -10.13 0.61 -6.46
CA LEU A 143 -10.01 1.33 -7.73
C LEU A 143 -10.99 2.51 -7.84
N ILE A 144 -12.23 2.33 -7.38
CA ILE A 144 -13.22 3.41 -7.31
C ILE A 144 -12.80 4.47 -6.28
N LYS A 145 -12.41 4.05 -5.08
CA LYS A 145 -12.01 4.95 -3.99
C LYS A 145 -10.84 5.85 -4.39
N ARG A 146 -9.85 5.30 -5.11
CA ARG A 146 -8.70 6.05 -5.61
C ARG A 146 -9.02 6.93 -6.84
N GLY A 147 -10.24 6.85 -7.36
CA GLY A 147 -10.67 7.63 -8.53
C GLY A 147 -9.99 7.17 -9.82
N VAL A 148 -9.56 5.91 -9.92
CA VAL A 148 -8.94 5.33 -11.13
C VAL A 148 -9.89 4.41 -11.89
N ALA A 149 -11.08 4.18 -11.36
CA ALA A 149 -12.19 3.50 -12.02
C ALA A 149 -13.53 4.14 -11.60
N VAL A 150 -14.58 3.85 -12.36
CA VAL A 150 -15.96 4.20 -12.00
C VAL A 150 -16.83 2.95 -12.10
N GLU A 151 -17.94 2.92 -11.34
CA GLU A 151 -18.94 1.87 -11.50
C GLU A 151 -19.49 1.85 -12.92
N ASP A 152 -19.57 0.66 -13.50
CA ASP A 152 -20.12 0.45 -14.83
C ASP A 152 -20.69 -0.97 -14.91
N SER A 153 -22.00 -1.09 -14.79
CA SER A 153 -22.70 -2.38 -14.84
C SER A 153 -22.62 -3.07 -16.20
N SER A 154 -22.20 -2.36 -17.26
CA SER A 154 -21.96 -2.95 -18.58
C SER A 154 -20.56 -3.54 -18.73
N SER A 155 -19.64 -3.22 -17.82
CA SER A 155 -18.28 -3.76 -17.80
C SER A 155 -18.26 -5.18 -17.20
N PRO A 156 -17.43 -6.11 -17.71
CA PRO A 156 -17.34 -7.49 -17.20
C PRO A 156 -17.07 -7.59 -15.69
N HIS A 157 -16.34 -6.64 -15.12
CA HIS A 157 -15.99 -6.62 -13.69
C HIS A 157 -16.81 -5.63 -12.87
N GLY A 158 -17.87 -5.05 -13.45
CA GLY A 158 -18.73 -4.05 -12.80
C GLY A 158 -18.10 -2.67 -12.63
N VAL A 159 -16.87 -2.48 -13.12
CA VAL A 159 -16.13 -1.21 -13.09
C VAL A 159 -15.45 -0.95 -14.41
N ARG A 160 -15.37 0.33 -14.81
CA ARG A 160 -14.63 0.80 -15.98
C ARG A 160 -13.40 1.59 -15.54
N LEU A 161 -12.23 1.12 -15.93
CA LEU A 161 -10.96 1.80 -15.66
C LEU A 161 -10.88 3.14 -16.41
N LEU A 162 -10.36 4.16 -15.76
CA LEU A 162 -10.07 5.46 -16.38
C LEU A 162 -8.73 5.47 -17.11
N ILE A 163 -7.83 4.57 -16.69
CA ILE A 163 -6.58 4.26 -17.39
C ILE A 163 -6.76 2.84 -17.94
N GLN A 164 -7.05 2.73 -19.23
CA GLN A 164 -7.40 1.45 -19.86
C GLN A 164 -6.24 0.44 -19.78
N ASP A 165 -5.01 0.91 -20.01
CA ASP A 165 -3.79 0.11 -19.89
C ASP A 165 -3.12 0.37 -18.53
N TYR A 166 -3.81 -0.01 -17.44
CA TYR A 166 -3.26 -0.03 -16.10
C TYR A 166 -3.00 -1.48 -15.69
N PRO A 167 -1.77 -2.01 -15.89
CA PRO A 167 -1.51 -3.46 -15.81
C PRO A 167 -1.94 -4.11 -14.49
N TYR A 168 -1.61 -3.51 -13.34
CA TYR A 168 -2.04 -4.01 -12.03
C TYR A 168 -3.56 -4.15 -11.91
N ALA A 169 -4.32 -3.16 -12.39
CA ALA A 169 -5.77 -3.15 -12.28
C ALA A 169 -6.42 -4.11 -13.28
N VAL A 170 -5.93 -4.12 -14.52
CA VAL A 170 -6.40 -5.03 -15.58
C VAL A 170 -6.21 -6.48 -15.14
N ASP A 171 -4.98 -6.87 -14.82
CA ASP A 171 -4.68 -8.25 -14.42
C ASP A 171 -5.33 -8.61 -13.08
N GLY A 172 -5.34 -7.66 -12.15
CA GLY A 172 -5.93 -7.86 -10.83
C GLY A 172 -7.43 -8.14 -10.88
N LEU A 173 -8.18 -7.48 -11.78
CA LEU A 173 -9.63 -7.68 -11.91
C LEU A 173 -9.99 -9.07 -12.44
N GLU A 174 -9.15 -9.65 -13.29
CA GLU A 174 -9.28 -11.03 -13.74
C GLU A 174 -9.10 -12.02 -12.60
N ILE A 175 -8.02 -11.87 -11.82
CA ILE A 175 -7.75 -12.72 -10.65
C ILE A 175 -8.84 -12.57 -9.59
N TRP A 176 -9.27 -11.34 -9.32
CA TRP A 176 -10.37 -11.05 -8.39
C TRP A 176 -11.67 -11.75 -8.81
N SER A 177 -12.01 -11.68 -10.11
CA SER A 177 -13.23 -12.29 -10.64
C SER A 177 -13.18 -13.82 -10.61
N ALA A 178 -12.00 -14.40 -10.85
CA ALA A 178 -11.77 -15.83 -10.73
C ALA A 178 -11.94 -16.31 -9.27
N ILE A 179 -11.35 -15.61 -8.30
CA ILE A 179 -11.51 -15.93 -6.87
C ILE A 179 -12.97 -15.78 -6.46
N LYS A 180 -13.63 -14.68 -6.84
CA LYS A 180 -15.04 -14.43 -6.53
C LYS A 180 -15.97 -15.52 -7.08
N SER A 181 -15.65 -16.08 -8.25
CA SER A 181 -16.45 -17.16 -8.87
C SER A 181 -16.23 -18.53 -8.21
N TRP A 182 -15.07 -18.72 -7.58
CA TRP A 182 -14.73 -19.95 -6.87
C TRP A 182 -15.32 -20.02 -5.44
N VAL A 183 -15.38 -18.88 -4.73
CA VAL A 183 -15.97 -18.76 -3.37
C VAL A 183 -17.47 -19.01 -3.43
#